data_AF-A0A3N5V5W8-F1
#
_entry.id   AF-A0A3N5V5W8-F1
#
_cell.length_a   1.000
_cell.length_b   1.000
_cell.length_c   1.000
_cell.angle_alpha   90.00
_cell.angle_beta   90.00
_cell.angle_gamma   90.00
#
_symmetry.space_group_name_H-M   'P 1'
#
loop_
_entity.id
_entity.type
_entity.pdbx_description
1 polymer ?
#
loop_
_entity_poly.entity_id
_entity_poly.type
_entity_poly.pdbx_seq_one_letter_code
_entity_poly.pdbx_strand_id
1 'polypeptide(L)'
;MFSIFPSLKCHLFEPSRKIIWTIVGKHHEYWIDLDLDYCSCNDYYFRTLSGQGPCYHLGFAKEKISSKVDTVRFSDSEYYDFVRSVINDNYLMIRNETGDLA
;
A
#
# COMPACT_ATOMS: atom_id res chain seq x y z
N MET A 1 21.23 -5.58 0.00
CA MET A 1 21.26 -4.28 -0.71
C MET A 1 19.88 -3.67 -0.55
N PHE A 2 19.70 -2.75 0.40
CA PHE A 2 18.39 -2.15 0.66
C PHE A 2 18.04 -1.23 -0.52
N SER A 3 16.94 -1.53 -1.23
CA SER A 3 16.42 -0.63 -2.26
C SER A 3 16.07 0.71 -1.61
N ILE A 4 16.64 1.79 -2.13
CA ILE A 4 16.34 3.17 -1.70
C ILE A 4 14.94 3.58 -2.17
N PHE A 5 14.40 2.89 -3.18
CA PHE A 5 13.11 3.20 -3.78
C PHE A 5 12.00 2.28 -3.25
N PRO A 6 10.78 2.82 -3.04
CA PRO A 6 9.63 2.02 -2.67
C PRO A 6 9.34 0.96 -3.74
N SER A 7 8.72 -0.15 -3.34
CA SER A 7 8.26 -1.19 -4.27
C SER A 7 6.74 -1.26 -4.29
N LEU A 8 6.15 -1.30 -5.48
CA LEU A 8 4.72 -1.59 -5.66
C LEU A 8 4.54 -3.11 -5.70
N LYS A 9 3.60 -3.64 -4.93
CA LYS A 9 3.23 -5.06 -4.93
C LYS A 9 1.78 -5.24 -5.37
N CYS A 10 1.57 -6.24 -6.23
CA CYS A 10 0.25 -6.75 -6.59
C CYS A 10 -0.05 -7.99 -5.76
N HIS A 11 -1.13 -7.99 -4.98
CA HIS A 11 -1.61 -9.17 -4.26
C HIS A 11 -2.86 -9.69 -4.98
N LEU A 12 -2.69 -10.74 -5.78
CA LEU A 12 -3.74 -11.33 -6.61
C LEU A 12 -4.36 -12.53 -5.90
N PHE A 13 -5.68 -12.49 -5.70
CA PHE A 13 -6.45 -13.57 -5.08
C PHE A 13 -7.15 -14.41 -6.13
N GLU A 14 -7.06 -15.73 -6.01
CA GLU A 14 -7.64 -16.68 -6.95
C GLU A 14 -8.65 -17.62 -6.25
N PRO A 15 -9.77 -17.97 -6.90
CA PRO A 15 -10.09 -17.71 -8.30
C PRO A 15 -10.78 -16.37 -8.58
N SER A 16 -11.15 -15.57 -7.59
CA SER A 16 -11.94 -14.34 -7.81
C SER A 16 -11.25 -13.27 -8.65
N ARG A 17 -9.93 -13.32 -8.77
CA ARG A 17 -9.08 -12.31 -9.43
C ARG A 17 -9.15 -10.94 -8.75
N LYS A 18 -9.52 -10.88 -7.47
CA LYS A 18 -9.40 -9.64 -6.68
C LYS A 18 -7.92 -9.26 -6.59
N ILE A 19 -7.67 -7.95 -6.57
CA ILE A 19 -6.33 -7.40 -6.45
C ILE A 19 -6.33 -6.41 -5.29
N ILE A 20 -5.31 -6.51 -4.43
CA ILE A 20 -4.95 -5.45 -3.48
C ILE A 20 -3.57 -4.93 -3.87
N TRP A 21 -3.41 -3.62 -3.86
CA TRP A 21 -2.12 -2.97 -4.12
C TRP A 21 -1.53 -2.46 -2.81
N THR A 22 -0.23 -2.65 -2.65
CA THR A 22 0.52 -2.03 -1.56
C THR A 22 1.83 -1.44 -2.03
N ILE A 23 2.29 -0.42 -1.32
CA ILE A 23 3.63 0.13 -1.46
C ILE A 23 4.45 -0.26 -0.25
N VAL A 24 5.54 -1.00 -0.48
CA VAL A 24 6.54 -1.30 0.52
C VAL A 24 7.55 -0.16 0.54
N GLY A 25 7.46 0.68 1.57
CA GLY A 25 8.43 1.72 1.86
C GLY A 25 9.62 1.19 2.67
N LYS A 26 10.47 2.11 3.14
CA LYS A 26 11.65 1.76 3.95
C LYS A 26 11.28 1.14 5.31
N HIS A 27 10.19 1.60 5.90
CA HIS A 27 9.80 1.25 7.28
C HIS A 27 8.43 0.56 7.36
N HIS A 28 7.52 0.87 6.43
CA HIS A 28 6.13 0.43 6.50
C HIS A 28 5.58 0.08 5.12
N GLU A 29 4.48 -0.66 5.12
CA GLU A 29 3.70 -1.01 3.94
C GLU A 29 2.38 -0.25 3.94
N TYR A 30 2.07 0.38 2.81
CA TYR A 30 0.91 1.26 2.66
C TYR A 30 -0.09 0.66 1.70
N TRP A 31 -1.37 0.64 2.06
CA TRP A 31 -2.47 0.36 1.13
C TRP A 31 -2.46 1.41 0.01
N ILE A 32 -2.56 0.96 -1.25
CA ILE A 32 -2.89 1.80 -2.40
C ILE A 32 -4.21 1.36 -3.03
N ASP A 33 -5.08 2.32 -3.32
CA ASP A 33 -6.20 2.14 -4.24
C ASP A 33 -6.04 3.14 -5.38
N LEU A 34 -5.72 2.64 -6.58
CA LEU A 34 -5.42 3.48 -7.75
C LEU A 34 -6.69 4.07 -8.37
N ASP A 35 -7.84 3.39 -8.23
CA ASP A 35 -9.11 3.88 -8.79
C ASP A 35 -9.66 5.02 -7.93
N LEU A 36 -9.43 4.95 -6.62
CA LEU A 36 -9.82 5.99 -5.66
C LEU A 36 -8.75 7.07 -5.44
N ASP A 37 -7.61 6.99 -6.13
CA ASP A 37 -6.46 7.87 -5.91
C ASP A 37 -6.04 7.94 -4.43
N TYR A 38 -6.10 6.81 -3.73
CA TYR A 38 -5.90 6.71 -2.29
C TYR A 38 -4.56 6.04 -1.92
N CYS A 39 -3.90 6.60 -0.90
CA CYS A 39 -2.80 5.97 -0.20
C CYS A 39 -2.98 6.15 1.30
N SER A 40 -2.66 5.13 2.07
CA SER A 40 -2.78 5.17 3.53
C SER A 40 -1.64 5.90 4.25
N CYS A 41 -0.64 6.45 3.54
CA CYS A 41 0.45 7.18 4.18
C CYS A 41 -0.01 8.53 4.75
N ASN A 42 0.67 9.04 5.77
CA ASN A 42 0.33 10.33 6.41
C ASN A 42 0.28 11.49 5.40
N ASP A 43 1.21 11.55 4.45
CA ASP A 43 1.25 12.58 3.41
C ASP A 43 0.00 12.61 2.53
N TYR A 44 -0.70 11.48 2.34
CA TYR A 44 -1.96 11.49 1.62
C TYR A 44 -2.98 12.39 2.34
N TYR A 45 -3.14 12.21 3.65
CA TYR A 45 -4.10 12.97 4.44
C TYR A 45 -3.73 14.45 4.57
N PHE A 46 -2.45 14.77 4.74
CA PHE A 46 -2.02 16.17 4.91
C PHE A 46 -1.89 16.93 3.60
N ARG A 47 -1.41 16.27 2.54
CA ARG A 47 -1.09 16.91 1.25
C ARG A 47 -2.11 16.61 0.16
N THR A 48 -2.37 15.33 -0.12
CA THR A 48 -3.21 14.94 -1.27
C THR A 48 -4.65 15.35 -1.05
N LEU A 49 -5.20 14.99 0.12
CA LEU A 49 -6.58 15.31 0.48
C LEU A 49 -6.81 16.83 0.62
N SER A 50 -5.77 17.57 1.00
CA SER A 50 -5.77 19.05 1.06
C SER A 50 -5.58 19.73 -0.30
N GLY A 51 -5.51 18.99 -1.40
CA GLY A 51 -5.37 19.55 -2.76
C GLY A 51 -3.96 20.05 -3.11
N GLN A 52 -2.93 19.73 -2.32
CA GLN A 52 -1.55 20.17 -2.52
C GLN A 52 -0.75 19.23 -3.46
N GLY A 53 -1.44 18.38 -4.21
CA GLY A 53 -0.89 17.38 -5.13
C GLY A 53 -0.69 15.99 -4.51
N PRO A 54 -0.42 14.96 -5.33
CA PRO A 54 -0.39 13.57 -4.89
C PRO A 54 0.80 13.28 -3.98
N CYS A 55 0.62 12.44 -2.96
CA CYS A 55 1.73 11.92 -2.18
C CYS A 55 2.69 11.16 -3.09
N TYR A 56 3.97 11.08 -2.71
CA TYR A 56 4.98 10.49 -3.59
C TYR A 56 4.69 9.01 -3.89
N HIS A 57 4.05 8.29 -2.96
CA HIS A 57 3.65 6.89 -3.16
C HIS A 57 2.61 6.73 -4.27
N LEU A 58 1.58 7.60 -4.30
CA LEU A 58 0.57 7.59 -5.35
C LEU A 58 1.17 7.90 -6.71
N GLY A 59 2.03 8.93 -6.78
CA GLY A 59 2.73 9.27 -8.01
C GLY A 59 3.56 8.09 -8.53
N PHE A 60 4.38 7.51 -7.66
CA PHE A 60 5.18 6.33 -7.99
C PHE A 60 4.33 5.14 -8.44
N ALA A 61 3.23 4.84 -7.73
CA ALA A 61 2.37 3.70 -8.05
C ALA A 61 1.71 3.85 -9.43
N LYS A 62 1.21 5.05 -9.76
CA LYS A 62 0.61 5.38 -11.06
C LYS A 62 1.59 5.24 -12.22
N GLU A 63 2.85 5.62 -12.02
CA GLU A 63 3.89 5.40 -13.03
C GLU A 63 4.23 3.91 -13.16
N LYS A 64 4.38 3.22 -12.02
CA LYS A 64 4.87 1.85 -11.95
C LYS A 64 3.87 0.82 -12.44
N ILE A 65 2.56 1.05 -12.31
CA ILE A 65 1.51 0.07 -12.67
C ILE A 65 1.53 -0.33 -14.14
N SER A 66 2.02 0.56 -15.02
CA SER A 66 2.19 0.31 -16.45
C SER A 66 3.39 -0.59 -16.79
N SER A 67 4.23 -0.90 -15.81
CA SER A 67 5.45 -1.70 -15.94
C SER A 67 5.29 -3.08 -15.30
N LYS A 68 6.34 -3.91 -15.35
CA LYS A 68 6.35 -5.19 -14.63
C LYS A 68 6.32 -4.95 -13.11
N VAL A 69 5.25 -5.40 -12.46
CA VAL A 69 5.07 -5.34 -11.00
C VAL A 69 5.15 -6.74 -10.40
N ASP A 70 5.82 -6.85 -9.26
CA ASP A 70 5.91 -8.12 -8.53
C ASP A 70 4.52 -8.51 -8.04
N THR A 71 4.08 -9.70 -8.45
CA THR A 71 2.77 -10.24 -8.12
C THR A 71 2.92 -11.41 -7.17
N VAL A 72 2.28 -11.30 -6.01
CA VAL A 72 2.12 -12.39 -5.04
C VAL A 72 0.71 -12.95 -5.21
N ARG A 73 0.60 -14.28 -5.23
CA ARG A 73 -0.67 -14.98 -5.45
C ARG A 73 -1.16 -15.57 -4.14
N PHE A 74 -2.45 -15.43 -3.87
CA PHE A 74 -3.14 -15.93 -2.70
C PHE A 74 -4.39 -16.69 -3.09
N SER A 75 -4.87 -17.58 -2.22
CA SER A 75 -6.22 -18.12 -2.29
C SER A 75 -7.24 -17.08 -1.85
N ASP A 76 -8.43 -17.08 -2.44
CA ASP A 76 -9.57 -16.27 -1.98
C ASP A 76 -9.90 -16.49 -0.50
N SER A 77 -9.60 -17.67 0.06
CA SER A 77 -9.77 -17.96 1.49
C SER A 77 -8.89 -17.08 2.39
N GLU A 78 -7.79 -16.56 1.87
CA GLU A 78 -6.84 -15.70 2.60
C GLU A 78 -7.20 -14.21 2.49
N TYR A 79 -8.17 -13.86 1.63
CA TYR A 79 -8.50 -12.47 1.32
C TYR A 79 -8.86 -11.64 2.56
N TYR A 80 -9.73 -12.18 3.42
CA TYR A 80 -10.19 -11.47 4.60
C TYR A 80 -9.06 -11.21 5.59
N ASP A 81 -8.26 -12.23 5.89
CA ASP A 81 -7.15 -12.14 6.84
C ASP A 81 -6.03 -11.24 6.32
N PHE A 82 -5.78 -11.27 5.00
CA PHE A 82 -4.85 -10.36 4.35
C PHE A 82 -5.29 -8.90 4.48
N VAL A 83 -6.52 -8.59 4.06
CA VAL A 83 -7.08 -7.22 4.13
C VAL A 83 -7.10 -6.73 5.57
N ARG A 84 -7.50 -7.59 6.51
CA ARG A 84 -7.50 -7.26 7.94
C ARG A 84 -6.10 -6.89 8.44
N SER A 85 -5.08 -7.66 8.05
CA SER A 85 -3.69 -7.40 8.44
C SER A 85 -3.22 -6.05 7.87
N VAL A 86 -3.44 -5.80 6.58
CA VAL A 86 -3.09 -4.53 5.94
C VAL A 86 -3.78 -3.35 6.64
N ILE A 87 -5.09 -3.43 6.89
CA ILE A 87 -5.81 -2.35 7.57
C ILE A 87 -5.25 -2.10 8.98
N ASN A 88 -5.01 -3.17 9.75
CA ASN A 88 -4.50 -3.05 11.12
C ASN A 88 -3.13 -2.37 11.15
N ASP A 89 -2.21 -2.78 10.28
CA ASP A 89 -0.88 -2.18 10.20
C ASP A 89 -1.00 -0.69 9.85
N ASN A 90 -1.80 -0.36 8.83
CA ASN A 90 -2.02 1.01 8.41
C ASN A 90 -2.72 1.87 9.48
N TYR A 91 -3.63 1.29 10.24
CA TYR A 91 -4.30 1.97 11.36
C TYR A 91 -3.31 2.34 12.47
N LEU A 92 -2.46 1.40 12.87
CA LEU A 92 -1.43 1.63 13.89
C LEU A 92 -0.44 2.71 13.43
N MET A 93 -0.10 2.73 12.14
CA MET A 93 0.73 3.77 11.55
C MET A 93 0.10 5.16 11.67
N ILE A 94 -1.16 5.30 11.27
CA ILE A 94 -1.86 6.60 11.25
C ILE A 94 -2.02 7.16 12.67
N ARG A 95 -2.21 6.30 13.67
CA ARG A 95 -2.28 6.72 15.08
C ARG A 95 -0.92 7.05 15.68
N ASN A 96 0.18 6.87 14.95
CA ASN A 96 1.54 6.88 15.48
C ASN A 96 1.70 5.94 16.68
N GLU A 97 0.95 4.84 16.68
CA GLU A 97 0.93 3.80 17.71
C GLU A 97 1.81 2.63 17.33
N THR A 98 2.72 2.81 16.35
CA THR A 98 3.91 1.97 16.30
C THR A 98 4.69 2.23 17.57
N GLY A 99 4.38 1.42 18.58
CA GLY A 99 5.14 1.33 19.80
C GLY A 99 6.61 1.16 19.45
N ASP A 100 7.42 1.78 20.29
CA ASP A 100 8.73 1.27 20.68
C ASP A 100 8.90 -0.22 20.37
N LEU A 101 9.43 -0.52 19.18
CA LEU A 101 10.21 -1.73 18.97
C LEU A 101 11.66 -1.30 19.16
N ALA A 102 11.99 -1.15 20.45
CA ALA A 102 13.33 -1.43 20.95
C ALA A 102 13.68 -2.90 20.69
#